data_AF-A0A9Q4NX38-F1
#
_entry.id   AF-A0A9Q4NX38-F1
#
_cell.length_a   1.000
_cell.length_b   1.000
_cell.length_c   1.000
_cell.angle_alpha   90.00
_cell.angle_beta   90.00
_cell.angle_gamma   90.00
#
_symmetry.space_group_name_H-M   'P 1'
#
loop_
_entity.id
_entity.type
_entity.pdbx_description
1 polymer ?
#
loop_
_entity_poly.entity_id
_entity_poly.type
_entity_poly.pdbx_seq_one_letter_code
_entity_poly.pdbx_strand_id
1 'polypeptide(L)'
;MNDKKMTKSMILKGVTAAICITAILLAGCSTVYEEKMVYNNIEIPFKNDFPTDTVTYDKLRAEHTRILLNLSDPSSKIVNKADCTFRTDQLVTVTGAEEDDLLRITSWSAKTIHKVSLEMYIPEAEEYLPVAYLDSIPAFSSFEFKPSFVGKRSVCRTMDGGFVSLECPHLDMERMKVRLVSDDEHLEKLSKIDAKWTCSFSNYSWTPTAGDNCPYRELRPIYAREWVVIVTNYAYMMTTLEYNYVMSHFREVMGGDLCDNDRNLFNAEKYQTEKERFKSEKTFRLGQSSPAYGGLGGGYIWAVTDWNFYGHYASFSGWESIAHEFMHCMGYSHNSNMTYAANNGEGVNVGWTEFIWQLHLWLSYKGDLPYPNRNLLGFHKPENASYRDCDISAIFQDDTVLKQNIERFCRQSRLVKYFTEHPIDTVTIPKEKEEMR
;
A
#
# COMPACT_ATOMS: atom_id res chain seq x y z
N MET A 1 25.13 -69.20 -12.12
CA MET A 1 23.80 -69.06 -11.48
C MET A 1 23.93 -67.98 -10.43
N ASN A 2 22.98 -67.05 -10.37
CA ASN A 2 22.76 -66.17 -9.23
C ASN A 2 22.98 -66.94 -7.91
N ASP A 3 23.71 -66.39 -6.94
CA ASP A 3 23.09 -65.71 -5.79
C ASP A 3 24.14 -65.20 -4.78
N LYS A 4 23.67 -64.24 -3.98
CA LYS A 4 24.29 -63.48 -2.90
C LYS A 4 24.93 -64.34 -1.78
N LYS A 5 25.93 -63.75 -1.09
CA LYS A 5 25.89 -63.53 0.37
C LYS A 5 27.05 -62.66 0.90
N MET A 6 26.69 -61.71 1.76
CA MET A 6 27.54 -60.93 2.68
C MET A 6 28.39 -61.86 3.58
N THR A 7 29.50 -61.50 4.23
CA THR A 7 29.68 -60.40 5.19
C THR A 7 31.13 -60.39 5.76
N LYS A 8 31.56 -59.23 6.30
CA LYS A 8 32.50 -58.99 7.43
C LYS A 8 34.01 -59.20 7.20
N SER A 9 34.83 -58.14 7.23
CA SER A 9 35.37 -57.37 8.38
C SER A 9 36.66 -57.96 8.96
N MET A 10 37.79 -57.27 8.78
CA MET A 10 38.76 -56.90 9.85
C MET A 10 39.99 -56.16 9.29
N ILE A 11 40.14 -54.89 9.71
CA ILE A 11 41.33 -54.27 10.36
C ILE A 11 42.71 -54.55 9.75
N LEU A 12 43.42 -53.51 9.26
CA LEU A 12 44.82 -53.25 9.65
C LEU A 12 45.40 -51.86 9.25
N LYS A 13 45.83 -51.09 10.28
CA LYS A 13 46.99 -50.16 10.39
C LYS A 13 47.08 -48.93 9.46
N GLY A 14 47.41 -47.73 9.95
CA GLY A 14 47.98 -47.38 11.25
C GLY A 14 47.99 -45.88 11.55
N VAL A 15 48.09 -45.61 12.85
CA VAL A 15 48.29 -44.32 13.53
C VAL A 15 49.68 -44.40 14.15
N THR A 16 50.55 -43.41 13.97
CA THR A 16 51.13 -42.48 14.97
C THR A 16 52.37 -41.85 14.31
N ALA A 17 52.94 -40.69 14.63
CA ALA A 17 52.62 -39.43 15.32
C ALA A 17 53.97 -38.68 15.48
N ALA A 18 53.95 -37.38 15.80
CA ALA A 18 55.04 -36.49 16.28
C ALA A 18 55.80 -35.66 15.22
N ILE A 19 55.61 -34.32 15.12
CA ILE A 19 56.08 -33.21 16.02
C ILE A 19 57.61 -33.02 15.84
N CYS A 20 58.23 -31.86 15.58
CA CYS A 20 57.87 -30.45 15.39
C CYS A 20 59.18 -29.67 15.07
N ILE A 21 59.02 -28.42 14.58
CA ILE A 21 59.89 -27.23 14.85
C ILE A 21 61.08 -26.90 13.90
N THR A 22 60.76 -25.98 12.97
CA THR A 22 61.39 -24.67 12.62
C THR A 22 62.69 -24.51 11.81
N ALA A 23 62.59 -23.51 10.89
CA ALA A 23 63.55 -22.49 10.44
C ALA A 23 64.53 -22.88 9.30
N ILE A 24 64.84 -22.10 8.24
CA ILE A 24 64.38 -20.84 7.60
C ILE A 24 65.30 -20.65 6.34
N LEU A 25 64.77 -20.16 5.20
CA LEU A 25 65.47 -19.55 4.02
C LEU A 25 66.36 -20.49 3.15
N LEU A 26 66.54 -20.39 1.82
CA LEU A 26 66.14 -19.48 0.72
C LEU A 26 66.52 -20.15 -0.63
N ALA A 27 65.79 -19.80 -1.70
CA ALA A 27 66.19 -19.76 -3.12
C ALA A 27 66.80 -21.03 -3.76
N GLY A 28 66.39 -21.51 -4.93
CA GLY A 28 65.57 -20.96 -6.00
C GLY A 28 66.00 -21.70 -7.27
N CYS A 29 65.06 -22.42 -7.89
CA CYS A 29 65.09 -22.86 -9.29
C CYS A 29 63.77 -23.58 -9.56
N SER A 30 62.69 -22.81 -9.70
CA SER A 30 61.45 -23.32 -10.27
C SER A 30 61.17 -22.53 -11.55
N THR A 31 61.19 -23.27 -12.65
CA THR A 31 60.76 -22.88 -13.99
C THR A 31 59.44 -22.11 -13.94
N VAL A 32 59.51 -20.82 -14.28
CA VAL A 32 58.31 -20.00 -14.48
C VAL A 32 57.74 -20.37 -15.84
N TYR A 33 56.63 -21.11 -15.84
CA TYR A 33 55.68 -21.05 -16.94
C TYR A 33 55.08 -19.65 -16.89
N GLU A 34 55.49 -18.78 -17.81
CA GLU A 34 54.73 -17.57 -18.11
C GLU A 34 53.41 -18.02 -18.75
N GLU A 35 52.37 -18.20 -17.93
CA GLU A 35 51.01 -17.97 -18.42
C GLU A 35 50.96 -16.51 -18.87
N LYS A 36 51.09 -16.30 -20.18
CA LYS A 36 50.65 -15.07 -20.81
C LYS A 36 49.17 -14.90 -20.48
N MET A 37 48.87 -14.13 -19.43
CA MET A 37 47.60 -13.45 -19.32
C MET A 37 47.45 -12.61 -20.58
N VAL A 38 46.65 -13.12 -21.52
CA VAL A 38 46.20 -12.31 -22.66
C VAL A 38 45.21 -11.31 -22.09
N TYR A 39 45.72 -10.15 -21.70
CA TYR A 39 44.90 -8.96 -21.60
C TYR A 39 44.41 -8.65 -23.01
N ASN A 40 43.17 -9.01 -23.31
CA ASN A 40 42.47 -8.31 -24.37
C ASN A 40 42.29 -6.88 -23.86
N ASN A 41 43.20 -5.99 -24.28
CA ASN A 41 42.92 -4.57 -24.32
C ASN A 41 41.77 -4.39 -25.31
N ILE A 42 40.54 -4.51 -24.83
CA ILE A 42 39.37 -4.04 -25.57
C ILE A 42 39.48 -2.51 -25.54
N GLU A 43 40.15 -1.93 -26.53
CA GLU A 43 40.37 -0.49 -26.74
C GLU A 43 39.09 0.29 -27.10
N ILE A 44 37.92 -0.34 -26.97
CA ILE A 44 36.64 0.35 -27.07
C ILE A 44 36.03 0.27 -25.68
N PRO A 45 35.98 1.36 -24.88
CA PRO A 45 35.10 1.36 -23.72
C PRO A 45 33.71 1.00 -24.25
N PHE A 46 33.06 -0.02 -23.68
CA PHE A 46 31.67 -0.32 -24.03
C PHE A 46 30.91 1.00 -23.97
N LYS A 47 30.43 1.46 -25.13
CA LYS A 47 30.04 2.86 -25.31
C LYS A 47 28.72 3.20 -24.61
N ASN A 48 28.03 2.19 -24.12
CA ASN A 48 26.70 2.28 -23.54
C ASN A 48 26.73 1.61 -22.17
N ASP A 49 26.39 2.39 -21.15
CA ASP A 49 25.99 1.88 -19.84
C ASP A 49 24.71 1.03 -19.97
N PHE A 50 24.31 0.39 -18.86
CA PHE A 50 23.07 -0.40 -18.80
C PHE A 50 21.89 0.43 -19.36
N PRO A 51 21.11 -0.11 -20.31
CA PRO A 51 20.07 0.69 -20.98
C PRO A 51 18.92 0.97 -20.02
N THR A 52 18.70 2.24 -19.71
CA THR A 52 17.51 2.72 -19.00
C THR A 52 16.49 3.24 -20.00
N ASP A 53 15.31 2.64 -20.03
CA ASP A 53 14.21 3.08 -20.89
C ASP A 53 13.63 4.41 -20.44
N THR A 54 13.01 5.15 -21.36
CA THR A 54 12.12 6.26 -21.01
C THR A 54 10.71 5.89 -21.46
N VAL A 55 9.80 5.74 -20.50
CA VAL A 55 8.40 5.38 -20.77
C VAL A 55 7.55 6.63 -20.56
N THR A 56 6.87 7.03 -21.63
CA THR A 56 5.83 8.07 -21.60
C THR A 56 4.49 7.41 -21.82
N TYR A 57 3.60 7.48 -20.82
CA TYR A 57 2.29 6.80 -20.87
C TYR A 57 1.49 7.14 -22.13
N ASP A 58 1.41 8.43 -22.48
CA ASP A 58 0.64 8.91 -23.65
C ASP A 58 1.22 8.47 -25.01
N LYS A 59 2.45 7.93 -25.02
CA LYS A 59 3.10 7.37 -26.23
C LYS A 59 2.99 5.86 -26.31
N LEU A 60 2.50 5.19 -25.27
CA LEU A 60 2.25 3.76 -25.30
C LEU A 60 1.08 3.46 -26.24
N ARG A 61 1.13 2.28 -26.87
CA ARG A 61 0.04 1.84 -27.73
C ARG A 61 -1.17 1.46 -26.88
N ALA A 62 -2.37 1.69 -27.44
CA ALA A 62 -3.61 1.48 -26.72
C ALA A 62 -3.75 0.04 -26.18
N GLU A 63 -3.28 -0.97 -26.91
CA GLU A 63 -3.30 -2.38 -26.48
C GLU A 63 -2.47 -2.67 -25.22
N HIS A 64 -1.46 -1.83 -24.92
CA HIS A 64 -0.62 -1.95 -23.72
C HIS A 64 -1.07 -1.02 -22.60
N THR A 65 -2.24 -0.39 -22.72
CA THR A 65 -2.76 0.54 -21.72
C THR A 65 -4.20 0.17 -21.36
N ARG A 66 -4.54 0.31 -20.09
CA ARG A 66 -5.89 0.10 -19.58
C ARG A 66 -6.19 1.16 -18.53
N ILE A 67 -7.37 1.77 -18.64
CA ILE A 67 -7.93 2.60 -17.58
C ILE A 67 -8.71 1.68 -16.64
N LEU A 68 -8.33 1.67 -15.37
CA LEU A 68 -9.05 0.99 -14.30
C LEU A 68 -10.25 1.85 -13.87
N LEU A 69 -11.33 1.18 -13.45
CA LEU A 69 -12.54 1.83 -12.94
C LEU A 69 -13.03 2.97 -13.86
N ASN A 70 -13.06 2.77 -15.18
CA ASN A 70 -13.50 3.80 -16.12
C ASN A 70 -14.96 4.17 -15.81
N LEU A 71 -15.28 5.46 -15.69
CA LEU A 71 -16.62 5.93 -15.31
C LEU A 71 -17.73 5.44 -16.24
N SER A 72 -17.41 5.23 -17.51
CA SER A 72 -18.37 4.75 -18.51
C SER A 72 -18.58 3.23 -18.50
N ASP A 73 -17.80 2.49 -17.72
CA ASP A 73 -17.97 1.04 -17.59
C ASP A 73 -19.17 0.70 -16.70
N PRO A 74 -19.94 -0.37 -17.03
CA PRO A 74 -20.98 -0.88 -16.14
C PRO A 74 -20.37 -1.54 -14.90
N SER A 75 -21.13 -1.61 -13.79
CA SER A 75 -20.65 -2.23 -12.55
C SER A 75 -20.19 -3.68 -12.75
N SER A 76 -20.79 -4.42 -13.69
CA SER A 76 -20.45 -5.81 -14.01
C SER A 76 -19.01 -6.04 -14.49
N LYS A 77 -18.31 -4.97 -14.93
CA LYS A 77 -16.89 -5.02 -15.28
C LYS A 77 -15.95 -4.91 -14.07
N ILE A 78 -16.44 -4.49 -12.91
CA ILE A 78 -15.61 -4.26 -11.71
C ILE A 78 -16.02 -5.10 -10.50
N VAL A 79 -17.31 -5.46 -10.37
CA VAL A 79 -17.79 -6.18 -9.20
C VAL A 79 -17.49 -7.68 -9.29
N ASN A 80 -17.02 -8.26 -8.18
CA ASN A 80 -16.62 -9.66 -8.07
C ASN A 80 -15.58 -10.08 -9.13
N LYS A 81 -14.68 -9.16 -9.50
CA LYS A 81 -13.61 -9.39 -10.48
C LYS A 81 -12.26 -9.46 -9.78
N ALA A 82 -11.52 -10.53 -10.01
CA ALA A 82 -10.19 -10.73 -9.41
C ALA A 82 -9.20 -9.65 -9.87
N ASP A 83 -9.27 -9.23 -11.14
CA ASP A 83 -8.46 -8.15 -11.72
C ASP A 83 -8.91 -6.75 -11.28
N CYS A 84 -10.01 -6.64 -10.51
CA CYS A 84 -10.44 -5.41 -9.86
C CYS A 84 -10.34 -5.52 -8.33
N THR A 85 -9.17 -5.96 -7.87
CA THR A 85 -8.81 -6.06 -6.45
C THR A 85 -7.53 -5.27 -6.20
N PHE A 86 -7.49 -4.52 -5.09
CA PHE A 86 -6.30 -3.77 -4.68
C PHE A 86 -5.89 -4.10 -3.26
N ARG A 87 -4.63 -3.82 -2.95
CA ARG A 87 -4.08 -3.93 -1.60
C ARG A 87 -3.64 -2.57 -1.10
N THR A 88 -3.97 -2.24 0.15
CA THR A 88 -3.65 -0.94 0.74
C THR A 88 -2.16 -0.70 0.90
N ASP A 89 -1.39 -1.76 1.17
CA ASP A 89 0.07 -1.75 1.26
C ASP A 89 0.77 -1.88 -0.10
N GLN A 90 0.00 -1.99 -1.19
CA GLN A 90 0.51 -2.22 -2.56
C GLN A 90 -0.38 -1.51 -3.60
N LEU A 91 -0.59 -0.20 -3.44
CA LEU A 91 -1.43 0.60 -4.33
C LEU A 91 -0.81 0.83 -5.72
N VAL A 92 0.51 0.71 -5.84
CA VAL A 92 1.23 0.70 -7.11
C VAL A 92 2.07 -0.57 -7.15
N THR A 93 1.81 -1.41 -8.14
CA THR A 93 2.51 -2.70 -8.29
C THR A 93 3.21 -2.78 -9.63
N VAL A 94 4.29 -3.55 -9.65
CA VAL A 94 5.03 -3.89 -10.86
C VAL A 94 5.15 -5.40 -10.90
N THR A 95 4.61 -6.03 -11.94
CA THR A 95 4.57 -7.49 -12.12
C THR A 95 5.04 -7.86 -13.52
N GLY A 96 5.62 -9.04 -13.70
CA GLY A 96 5.88 -9.58 -15.03
C GLY A 96 4.60 -10.14 -15.67
N ALA A 97 4.44 -9.96 -16.98
CA ALA A 97 3.47 -10.70 -17.78
C ALA A 97 4.14 -11.97 -18.33
N GLU A 98 3.51 -13.13 -18.13
CA GLU A 98 4.14 -14.45 -18.33
C GLU A 98 4.53 -14.76 -19.78
N GLU A 99 3.83 -14.21 -20.79
CA GLU A 99 4.01 -14.66 -22.19
C GLU A 99 5.01 -13.83 -23.01
N ASP A 100 5.30 -12.57 -22.64
CA ASP A 100 5.98 -11.61 -23.54
C ASP A 100 7.21 -10.89 -22.94
N ASP A 101 7.63 -11.22 -21.72
CA ASP A 101 8.61 -10.46 -20.91
C ASP A 101 8.22 -8.99 -20.74
N LEU A 102 6.92 -8.70 -20.63
CA LEU A 102 6.45 -7.35 -20.36
C LEU A 102 6.46 -7.10 -18.86
N LEU A 103 6.86 -5.90 -18.46
CA LEU A 103 6.55 -5.39 -17.12
C LEU A 103 5.20 -4.69 -17.18
N ARG A 104 4.28 -5.11 -16.32
CA ARG A 104 3.00 -4.48 -16.08
C ARG A 104 3.08 -3.61 -14.82
N ILE A 105 2.80 -2.33 -14.98
CA ILE A 105 2.61 -1.40 -13.87
C ILE A 105 1.11 -1.21 -13.67
N THR A 106 0.63 -1.47 -12.46
CA THR A 106 -0.78 -1.23 -12.08
C THR A 106 -0.81 -0.19 -10.97
N SER A 107 -1.55 0.89 -11.18
CA SER A 107 -1.76 1.97 -10.23
C SER A 107 -3.23 2.06 -9.84
N TRP A 108 -3.50 1.73 -8.58
CA TRP A 108 -4.77 2.03 -7.91
C TRP A 108 -4.78 3.44 -7.32
N SER A 109 -3.71 4.21 -7.46
CA SER A 109 -3.70 5.57 -6.94
C SER A 109 -4.77 6.43 -7.62
N ALA A 110 -5.44 7.26 -6.82
CA ALA A 110 -6.43 8.23 -7.31
C ALA A 110 -5.78 9.51 -7.88
N LYS A 111 -4.45 9.66 -7.74
CA LYS A 111 -3.65 10.78 -8.25
C LYS A 111 -2.54 10.25 -9.14
N THR A 112 -2.24 10.96 -10.23
CA THR A 112 -1.07 10.66 -11.06
C THR A 112 0.21 10.88 -10.26
N ILE A 113 1.14 9.92 -10.36
CA ILE A 113 2.47 9.99 -9.77
C ILE A 113 3.45 10.38 -10.88
N HIS A 114 4.40 11.26 -10.61
CA HIS A 114 5.32 11.76 -11.63
C HIS A 114 6.78 11.39 -11.34
N LYS A 115 7.59 11.35 -12.39
CA LYS A 115 9.06 11.23 -12.30
C LYS A 115 9.49 10.03 -11.44
N VAL A 116 9.18 8.82 -11.91
CA VAL A 116 9.44 7.58 -11.17
C VAL A 116 10.54 6.79 -11.86
N SER A 117 11.60 6.48 -11.15
CA SER A 117 12.60 5.52 -11.58
C SER A 117 12.17 4.12 -11.16
N LEU A 118 11.96 3.25 -12.13
CA LEU A 118 11.82 1.82 -11.90
C LEU A 118 13.20 1.19 -11.87
N GLU A 119 13.55 0.63 -10.72
CA GLU A 119 14.79 -0.11 -10.53
C GLU A 119 14.50 -1.59 -10.32
N MET A 120 15.40 -2.43 -10.82
CA MET A 120 15.30 -3.87 -10.72
C MET A 120 16.61 -4.45 -10.23
N TYR A 121 16.54 -5.32 -9.22
CA TYR A 121 17.65 -6.15 -8.80
C TYR A 121 17.95 -7.17 -9.90
N ILE A 122 19.16 -7.10 -10.46
CA ILE A 122 19.63 -8.04 -11.49
C ILE A 122 20.65 -8.99 -10.84
N PRO A 123 20.32 -10.28 -10.66
CA PRO A 123 21.18 -11.23 -9.96
C PRO A 123 22.60 -11.33 -10.53
N GLU A 124 22.75 -11.23 -11.85
CA GLU A 124 24.04 -11.29 -12.54
C GLU A 124 24.94 -10.10 -12.21
N ALA A 125 24.36 -8.96 -11.84
CA ALA A 125 25.08 -7.75 -11.42
C ALA A 125 25.15 -7.62 -9.89
N GLU A 126 24.41 -8.45 -9.14
CA GLU A 126 24.23 -8.35 -7.69
C GLU A 126 23.75 -6.97 -7.17
N GLU A 127 23.13 -6.17 -8.04
CA GLU A 127 22.77 -4.77 -7.76
C GLU A 127 21.39 -4.38 -8.33
N TYR A 128 20.81 -3.29 -7.82
CA TYR A 128 19.63 -2.66 -8.42
C TYR A 128 20.06 -1.75 -9.57
N LEU A 129 19.57 -2.04 -10.77
CA LEU A 129 19.84 -1.24 -11.96
C LEU A 129 18.59 -0.45 -12.38
N PRO A 130 18.74 0.79 -12.87
CA PRO A 130 17.62 1.59 -13.37
C PRO A 130 17.16 1.04 -14.73
N VAL A 131 16.02 0.34 -14.74
CA VAL A 131 15.48 -0.28 -15.96
C VAL A 131 14.64 0.69 -16.77
N ALA A 132 13.92 1.60 -16.11
CA ALA A 132 13.09 2.59 -16.79
C ALA A 132 12.92 3.86 -15.97
N TYR A 133 12.86 4.99 -16.65
CA TYR A 133 12.32 6.24 -16.15
C TYR A 133 10.90 6.43 -16.69
N LEU A 134 9.95 6.59 -15.77
CA LEU A 134 8.54 6.82 -16.07
C LEU A 134 8.26 8.31 -15.85
N ASP A 135 7.82 9.03 -16.89
CA ASP A 135 7.44 10.43 -16.72
C ASP A 135 6.21 10.58 -15.80
N SER A 136 5.31 9.62 -15.88
CA SER A 136 4.08 9.56 -15.11
C SER A 136 3.54 8.12 -14.99
N ILE A 137 2.90 7.85 -13.87
CA ILE A 137 2.03 6.70 -13.64
C ILE A 137 0.62 7.28 -13.42
N PRO A 138 -0.27 7.27 -14.42
CA PRO A 138 -1.59 7.86 -14.31
C PRO A 138 -2.46 7.22 -13.23
N ALA A 139 -3.39 8.00 -12.69
CA ALA A 139 -4.39 7.52 -11.74
C ALA A 139 -5.25 6.41 -12.35
N PHE A 140 -5.57 5.38 -11.55
CA PHE A 140 -6.38 4.24 -11.96
C PHE A 140 -5.98 3.68 -13.34
N SER A 141 -4.72 3.28 -13.49
CA SER A 141 -4.19 2.82 -14.76
C SER A 141 -3.44 1.50 -14.63
N SER A 142 -3.40 0.74 -15.72
CA SER A 142 -2.49 -0.38 -15.90
C SER A 142 -1.84 -0.22 -17.25
N PHE A 143 -0.52 -0.42 -17.33
CA PHE A 143 0.17 -0.38 -18.61
C PHE A 143 1.38 -1.31 -18.65
N GLU A 144 1.79 -1.65 -19.85
CA GLU A 144 2.82 -2.63 -20.12
C GLU A 144 3.91 -2.10 -21.05
N PHE A 145 5.15 -2.52 -20.81
CA PHE A 145 6.25 -2.30 -21.75
C PHE A 145 7.30 -3.41 -21.60
N LYS A 146 8.04 -3.67 -22.67
CA LYS A 146 9.18 -4.61 -22.65
C LYS A 146 10.45 -3.83 -22.31
N PRO A 147 11.15 -4.12 -21.21
CA PRO A 147 12.40 -3.45 -20.91
C PRO A 147 13.46 -3.75 -21.98
N SER A 148 14.21 -2.72 -22.40
CA SER A 148 15.15 -2.81 -23.52
C SER A 148 16.33 -3.75 -23.27
N PHE A 149 16.66 -4.04 -22.01
CA PHE A 149 17.75 -4.94 -21.63
C PHE A 149 17.40 -6.43 -21.85
N VAL A 150 16.11 -6.78 -21.86
CA VAL A 150 15.66 -8.18 -21.99
C VAL A 150 16.01 -8.70 -23.39
N GLY A 151 16.60 -9.90 -23.43
CA GLY A 151 17.06 -10.55 -24.65
C GLY A 151 18.29 -9.88 -25.29
N LYS A 152 18.95 -8.95 -24.60
CA LYS A 152 20.16 -8.27 -25.09
C LYS A 152 21.29 -8.41 -24.09
N ARG A 153 22.51 -8.53 -24.64
CA ARG A 153 23.72 -8.38 -23.85
C ARG A 153 23.90 -6.92 -23.46
N SER A 154 24.01 -6.68 -22.16
CA SER A 154 24.21 -5.37 -21.56
C SER A 154 25.49 -5.38 -20.72
N VAL A 155 26.13 -4.22 -20.63
CA VAL A 155 27.26 -4.02 -19.71
C VAL A 155 26.82 -3.04 -18.65
N CYS A 156 26.98 -3.42 -17.39
CA CYS A 156 26.74 -2.53 -16.26
C CYS A 156 28.07 -2.21 -15.58
N ARG A 157 28.19 -0.99 -15.08
CA ARG A 157 29.26 -0.60 -14.19
C ARG A 157 28.81 -0.91 -12.76
N THR A 158 29.59 -1.69 -12.04
CA THR A 158 29.31 -2.07 -10.65
C THR A 158 29.73 -0.96 -9.69
N MET A 159 29.20 -0.96 -8.46
CA MET A 159 29.49 0.06 -7.45
C MET A 159 30.98 0.12 -7.05
N ASP A 160 31.71 -0.98 -7.16
CA ASP A 160 33.16 -1.06 -6.94
C ASP A 160 34.00 -0.49 -8.09
N GLY A 161 33.34 0.00 -9.15
CA GLY A 161 33.96 0.60 -10.32
C GLY A 161 34.35 -0.40 -11.41
N GLY A 162 34.06 -1.69 -11.23
CA GLY A 162 34.20 -2.74 -12.24
C GLY A 162 33.13 -2.68 -13.33
N PHE A 163 33.20 -3.62 -14.27
CA PHE A 163 32.18 -3.83 -15.29
C PHE A 163 31.76 -5.29 -15.34
N VAL A 164 30.46 -5.53 -15.39
CA VAL A 164 29.88 -6.85 -15.58
C VAL A 164 29.13 -6.86 -16.91
N SER A 165 29.42 -7.87 -17.73
CA SER A 165 28.64 -8.16 -18.93
C SER A 165 27.60 -9.20 -18.57
N LEU A 166 26.33 -8.87 -18.76
CA LEU A 166 25.20 -9.74 -18.47
C LEU A 166 24.24 -9.85 -19.65
N GLU A 167 23.49 -10.93 -19.66
CA GLU A 167 22.47 -11.20 -20.67
C GLU A 167 21.27 -11.81 -19.95
N CYS A 168 20.16 -11.07 -19.93
CA CYS A 168 18.92 -11.52 -19.30
C CYS A 168 17.97 -11.98 -20.41
N PRO A 169 17.91 -13.28 -20.75
CA PRO A 169 17.10 -13.76 -21.87
C PRO A 169 15.59 -13.57 -21.66
N HIS A 170 15.13 -13.61 -20.41
CA HIS A 170 13.74 -13.41 -20.00
C HIS A 170 13.68 -12.70 -18.65
N LEU A 171 12.50 -12.17 -18.31
CA LEU A 171 12.25 -11.65 -16.95
C LEU A 171 11.99 -12.81 -15.99
N ASP A 172 12.80 -12.91 -14.94
CA ASP A 172 12.59 -13.85 -13.83
C ASP A 172 12.18 -13.07 -12.59
N MET A 173 10.88 -12.87 -12.40
CA MET A 173 10.35 -12.10 -11.28
C MET A 173 10.49 -12.80 -9.91
N GLU A 174 10.91 -14.07 -9.87
CA GLU A 174 11.23 -14.76 -8.60
C GLU A 174 12.60 -14.30 -8.07
N ARG A 175 13.54 -14.03 -8.97
CA ARG A 175 14.90 -13.57 -8.62
C ARG A 175 15.09 -12.07 -8.79
N MET A 176 14.41 -11.45 -9.75
CA MET A 176 14.47 -10.03 -10.06
C MET A 176 13.43 -9.27 -9.25
N LYS A 177 13.89 -8.50 -8.26
CA LYS A 177 13.03 -7.68 -7.40
C LYS A 177 12.93 -6.26 -7.95
N VAL A 178 11.75 -5.70 -7.93
CA VAL A 178 11.48 -4.34 -8.43
C VAL A 178 11.25 -3.37 -7.29
N ARG A 179 11.66 -2.12 -7.48
CA ARG A 179 11.30 -1.00 -6.61
C ARG A 179 11.05 0.26 -7.43
N LEU A 180 10.14 1.08 -6.94
CA LEU A 180 9.87 2.41 -7.49
C LEU A 180 10.57 3.44 -6.61
N VAL A 181 11.39 4.28 -7.23
CA VAL A 181 12.13 5.36 -6.58
C VAL A 181 11.66 6.68 -7.16
N SER A 182 11.21 7.60 -6.32
CA SER A 182 10.74 8.92 -6.75
C SER A 182 10.78 9.91 -5.57
N ASP A 183 10.94 11.19 -5.89
CA ASP A 183 10.77 12.31 -4.95
C ASP A 183 9.30 12.81 -4.91
N ASP A 184 8.37 12.09 -5.55
CA ASP A 184 6.94 12.41 -5.47
C ASP A 184 6.40 12.13 -4.06
N GLU A 185 6.10 13.21 -3.32
CA GLU A 185 5.54 13.15 -1.95
C GLU A 185 4.30 12.25 -1.84
N HIS A 186 3.51 12.14 -2.91
CA HIS A 186 2.34 11.29 -2.91
C HIS A 186 2.73 9.81 -2.89
N LEU A 187 3.69 9.40 -3.72
CA LEU A 187 4.19 8.02 -3.70
C LEU A 187 4.84 7.70 -2.35
N GLU A 188 5.57 8.65 -1.76
CA GLU A 188 6.14 8.48 -0.42
C GLU A 188 5.05 8.20 0.62
N LYS A 189 3.95 8.97 0.63
CA LYS A 189 2.80 8.73 1.52
C LYS A 189 2.19 7.35 1.31
N LEU A 190 1.97 6.94 0.06
CA LEU A 190 1.40 5.61 -0.23
C LEU A 190 2.32 4.48 0.24
N SER A 191 3.64 4.65 0.11
CA SER A 191 4.64 3.64 0.50
C SER A 191 4.74 3.40 2.01
N LYS A 192 4.25 4.34 2.83
CA LYS A 192 4.25 4.21 4.29
C LYS A 192 3.15 3.26 4.79
N ILE A 193 2.07 3.10 4.04
CA ILE A 193 0.88 2.35 4.47
C ILE A 193 1.24 0.91 4.82
N ASP A 194 1.01 0.53 6.08
CA ASP A 194 1.36 -0.78 6.63
C ASP A 194 0.15 -1.66 6.96
N ALA A 195 -1.07 -1.17 6.75
CA ALA A 195 -2.28 -1.97 6.81
C ALA A 195 -2.35 -2.93 5.61
N LYS A 196 -2.57 -4.22 5.87
CA LYS A 196 -2.54 -5.29 4.85
C LYS A 196 -3.93 -5.70 4.40
N TRP A 197 -4.71 -4.76 3.87
CA TRP A 197 -6.08 -5.02 3.48
C TRP A 197 -6.20 -5.30 1.99
N THR A 198 -6.86 -6.41 1.65
CA THR A 198 -7.23 -6.76 0.27
C THR A 198 -8.67 -6.34 0.02
N CYS A 199 -8.87 -5.43 -0.93
CA CYS A 199 -10.15 -4.79 -1.19
C CYS A 199 -10.66 -5.13 -2.59
N SER A 200 -11.91 -5.60 -2.66
CA SER A 200 -12.62 -5.91 -3.90
C SER A 200 -14.01 -5.27 -3.89
N PHE A 201 -14.68 -5.23 -5.03
CA PHE A 201 -15.95 -4.52 -5.20
C PHE A 201 -17.14 -5.48 -5.33
N SER A 202 -18.30 -5.13 -4.76
CA SER A 202 -19.48 -6.00 -4.74
C SER A 202 -20.79 -5.20 -4.79
N ASN A 203 -21.73 -5.68 -5.61
CA ASN A 203 -23.14 -5.28 -5.55
C ASN A 203 -23.91 -6.04 -4.45
N TYR A 204 -23.30 -7.05 -3.83
CA TYR A 204 -23.94 -7.95 -2.87
C TYR A 204 -25.25 -8.54 -3.43
N SER A 205 -26.38 -8.30 -2.77
CA SER A 205 -27.69 -8.78 -3.21
C SER A 205 -28.39 -7.82 -4.17
N TRP A 206 -27.79 -6.68 -4.53
CA TRP A 206 -28.37 -5.76 -5.51
C TRP A 206 -28.35 -6.35 -6.92
N THR A 207 -29.47 -6.21 -7.61
CA THR A 207 -29.65 -6.51 -9.04
C THR A 207 -30.46 -5.38 -9.70
N PRO A 208 -30.46 -5.24 -11.04
CA PRO A 208 -31.28 -4.23 -11.72
C PRO A 208 -32.79 -4.36 -11.49
N THR A 209 -33.25 -5.52 -11.03
CA THR A 209 -34.66 -5.80 -10.71
C THR A 209 -34.92 -5.81 -9.20
N ALA A 210 -33.92 -5.51 -8.38
CA ALA A 210 -34.07 -5.42 -6.95
C ALA A 210 -34.95 -4.20 -6.62
N GLY A 211 -36.04 -4.43 -5.87
CA GLY A 211 -36.91 -3.35 -5.41
C GLY A 211 -36.26 -2.49 -4.32
N ASP A 212 -36.94 -1.42 -3.92
CA ASP A 212 -36.42 -0.40 -2.99
C ASP A 212 -35.97 -0.95 -1.64
N ASN A 213 -36.58 -2.06 -1.20
CA ASN A 213 -36.26 -2.77 0.04
C ASN A 213 -34.91 -3.52 0.02
N CYS A 214 -34.22 -3.58 -1.12
CA CYS A 214 -32.88 -4.14 -1.17
C CYS A 214 -31.93 -3.31 -0.28
N PRO A 215 -31.17 -3.93 0.63
CA PRO A 215 -30.28 -3.20 1.53
C PRO A 215 -29.04 -2.63 0.84
N TYR A 216 -28.77 -3.02 -0.41
CA TYR A 216 -27.63 -2.57 -1.20
C TYR A 216 -28.07 -1.82 -2.46
N ARG A 217 -27.11 -1.13 -3.09
CA ARG A 217 -27.26 -0.39 -4.35
C ARG A 217 -26.16 -0.77 -5.35
N GLU A 218 -26.29 -0.29 -6.58
CA GLU A 218 -25.33 -0.56 -7.65
C GLU A 218 -24.00 0.16 -7.38
N LEU A 219 -22.94 -0.62 -7.16
CA LEU A 219 -21.60 -0.04 -7.04
C LEU A 219 -20.98 0.23 -8.42
N ARG A 220 -21.27 1.41 -8.96
CA ARG A 220 -20.68 1.94 -10.21
C ARG A 220 -19.21 2.35 -10.02
N PRO A 221 -18.44 2.48 -11.12
CA PRO A 221 -17.03 2.89 -11.04
C PRO A 221 -16.77 4.21 -10.30
N ILE A 222 -17.68 5.18 -10.34
CA ILE A 222 -17.54 6.43 -9.59
C ILE A 222 -17.45 6.18 -8.06
N TYR A 223 -18.26 5.27 -7.53
CA TYR A 223 -18.24 4.87 -6.12
C TYR A 223 -17.01 4.02 -5.80
N ALA A 224 -16.61 3.13 -6.71
CA ALA A 224 -15.40 2.33 -6.53
C ALA A 224 -14.14 3.20 -6.44
N ARG A 225 -14.04 4.27 -7.23
CA ARG A 225 -12.92 5.23 -7.15
C ARG A 225 -12.88 5.95 -5.80
N GLU A 226 -14.03 6.41 -5.30
CA GLU A 226 -14.11 7.01 -3.96
C GLU A 226 -13.80 6.01 -2.84
N TRP A 227 -14.18 4.74 -3.00
CA TRP A 227 -13.79 3.68 -2.07
C TRP A 227 -12.27 3.52 -1.97
N VAL A 228 -11.55 3.58 -3.10
CA VAL A 228 -10.09 3.54 -3.08
C VAL A 228 -9.52 4.73 -2.30
N VAL A 229 -10.09 5.92 -2.48
CA VAL A 229 -9.72 7.11 -1.69
C VAL A 229 -9.97 6.92 -0.19
N ILE A 230 -11.20 6.52 0.17
CA ILE A 230 -11.62 6.32 1.56
C ILE A 230 -10.72 5.30 2.27
N VAL A 231 -10.56 4.11 1.67
CA VAL A 231 -9.77 3.03 2.28
C VAL A 231 -8.30 3.42 2.38
N THR A 232 -7.75 4.10 1.37
CA THR A 232 -6.34 4.55 1.40
C THR A 232 -6.12 5.58 2.50
N ASN A 233 -6.99 6.59 2.61
CA ASN A 233 -6.89 7.57 3.69
C ASN A 233 -7.03 6.88 5.06
N TYR A 234 -7.98 5.95 5.21
CA TYR A 234 -8.16 5.20 6.46
C TYR A 234 -6.88 4.43 6.82
N ALA A 235 -6.37 3.63 5.89
CA ALA A 235 -5.15 2.86 6.08
C ALA A 235 -3.96 3.75 6.45
N TYR A 236 -3.78 4.87 5.74
CA TYR A 236 -2.72 5.84 6.02
C TYR A 236 -2.83 6.46 7.41
N MET A 237 -4.04 6.86 7.84
CA MET A 237 -4.25 7.40 9.18
C MET A 237 -3.70 6.45 10.25
N MET A 238 -3.90 5.14 10.09
CA MET A 238 -3.45 4.12 11.03
C MET A 238 -1.92 3.87 11.04
N THR A 239 -1.22 4.42 10.06
CA THR A 239 0.25 4.41 9.97
C THR A 239 0.88 5.64 10.66
N THR A 240 0.10 6.71 10.89
CA THR A 240 0.63 7.97 11.43
C THR A 240 1.12 7.86 12.88
N LEU A 241 2.07 8.73 13.24
CA LEU A 241 2.52 8.88 14.62
C LEU A 241 1.38 9.33 15.54
N GLU A 242 0.48 10.19 15.05
CA GLU A 242 -0.71 10.63 15.76
C GLU A 242 -1.60 9.45 16.14
N TYR A 243 -1.90 8.55 15.19
CA TYR A 243 -2.68 7.34 15.50
C TYR A 243 -1.99 6.48 16.56
N ASN A 244 -0.69 6.25 16.39
CA ASN A 244 0.10 5.47 17.34
C ASN A 244 0.06 6.08 18.75
N TYR A 245 0.20 7.40 18.83
CA TYR A 245 0.19 8.14 20.09
C TYR A 245 -1.18 8.10 20.76
N VAL A 246 -2.27 8.40 20.03
CA VAL A 246 -3.62 8.37 20.60
C VAL A 246 -3.97 6.97 21.07
N MET A 247 -3.63 5.91 20.33
CA MET A 247 -3.92 4.54 20.78
C MET A 247 -3.16 4.16 22.06
N SER A 248 -2.03 4.79 22.36
CA SER A 248 -1.28 4.59 23.61
C SER A 248 -1.71 5.54 24.75
N HIS A 249 -2.37 6.65 24.44
CA HIS A 249 -2.78 7.69 25.40
C HIS A 249 -4.26 8.06 25.24
N PHE A 250 -5.10 7.08 24.91
CA PHE A 250 -6.45 7.32 24.40
C PHE A 250 -7.31 8.11 25.38
N ARG A 251 -7.27 7.73 26.67
CA ARG A 251 -7.97 8.44 27.74
C ARG A 251 -7.56 9.91 27.85
N GLU A 252 -6.27 10.20 27.75
CA GLU A 252 -5.73 11.55 27.87
C GLU A 252 -6.24 12.42 26.72
N VAL A 253 -6.06 11.93 25.49
CA VAL A 253 -6.42 12.68 24.27
C VAL A 253 -7.92 12.77 24.09
N MET A 254 -8.67 11.66 24.25
CA MET A 254 -10.09 11.57 23.91
C MET A 254 -11.03 11.76 25.11
N GLY A 255 -10.53 11.75 26.35
CA GLY A 255 -11.34 12.00 27.56
C GLY A 255 -12.04 10.77 28.13
N GLY A 256 -11.69 9.57 27.70
CA GLY A 256 -12.19 8.30 28.21
C GLY A 256 -11.60 7.13 27.44
N ASP A 257 -11.94 5.90 27.81
CA ASP A 257 -11.37 4.70 27.21
C ASP A 257 -12.33 4.02 26.22
N LEU A 258 -11.77 3.30 25.26
CA LEU A 258 -12.49 2.35 24.43
C LEU A 258 -12.95 1.14 25.27
N CYS A 259 -14.02 0.47 24.85
CA CYS A 259 -14.53 -0.74 25.49
C CYS A 259 -14.94 -1.81 24.48
N ASP A 260 -14.92 -3.07 24.91
CA ASP A 260 -15.33 -4.20 24.07
C ASP A 260 -16.86 -4.40 24.06
N ASN A 261 -17.30 -5.50 23.43
CA ASN A 261 -18.71 -5.84 23.31
C ASN A 261 -19.39 -6.18 24.65
N ASP A 262 -18.60 -6.53 25.67
CA ASP A 262 -19.06 -6.81 27.03
C ASP A 262 -18.94 -5.57 27.93
N ARG A 263 -18.57 -4.42 27.34
CA ARG A 263 -18.33 -3.12 28.00
C ARG A 263 -17.15 -3.12 28.96
N ASN A 264 -16.20 -4.06 28.81
CA ASN A 264 -14.94 -3.98 29.53
C ASN A 264 -14.07 -2.91 28.89
N LEU A 265 -13.55 -1.99 29.70
CA LEU A 265 -12.63 -0.96 29.23
C LEU A 265 -11.32 -1.60 28.74
N PHE A 266 -10.76 -1.04 27.66
CA PHE A 266 -9.48 -1.46 27.14
C PHE A 266 -8.37 -1.09 28.15
N ASN A 267 -7.50 -2.05 28.42
CA ASN A 267 -6.24 -1.81 29.09
C ASN A 267 -5.12 -1.59 28.04
N ALA A 268 -3.91 -1.27 28.50
CA ALA A 268 -2.77 -0.99 27.61
C ALA A 268 -2.45 -2.15 26.65
N GLU A 269 -2.53 -3.39 27.12
CA GLU A 269 -2.34 -4.59 26.31
C GLU A 269 -3.38 -4.68 25.19
N LYS A 270 -4.66 -4.47 25.52
CA LYS A 270 -5.76 -4.49 24.55
C LYS A 270 -5.58 -3.42 23.47
N TYR A 271 -5.22 -2.19 23.82
CA TYR A 271 -4.90 -1.17 22.82
C TYR A 271 -3.76 -1.61 21.90
N GLN A 272 -2.69 -2.20 22.43
CA GLN A 272 -1.58 -2.69 21.62
C GLN A 272 -2.00 -3.82 20.67
N THR A 273 -2.73 -4.82 21.18
CA THR A 273 -3.24 -5.93 20.35
C THR A 273 -4.19 -5.41 19.26
N GLU A 274 -5.08 -4.46 19.56
CA GLU A 274 -6.00 -3.92 18.57
C GLU A 274 -5.29 -3.06 17.51
N LYS A 275 -4.22 -2.31 17.85
CA LYS A 275 -3.39 -1.59 16.87
C LYS A 275 -2.82 -2.53 15.81
N GLU A 276 -2.31 -3.69 16.23
CA GLU A 276 -1.77 -4.71 15.32
C GLU A 276 -2.88 -5.42 14.54
N ARG A 277 -3.93 -5.83 15.25
CA ARG A 277 -5.08 -6.55 14.67
C ARG A 277 -5.77 -5.74 13.57
N PHE A 278 -6.01 -4.44 13.78
CA PHE A 278 -6.71 -3.62 12.79
C PHE A 278 -5.91 -3.44 11.49
N LYS A 279 -4.58 -3.53 11.54
CA LYS A 279 -3.69 -3.46 10.36
C LYS A 279 -3.37 -4.82 9.74
N SER A 280 -3.75 -5.91 10.42
CA SER A 280 -3.45 -7.27 9.99
C SER A 280 -4.14 -7.65 8.67
N GLU A 281 -3.70 -8.77 8.08
CA GLU A 281 -4.24 -9.27 6.82
C GLU A 281 -5.76 -9.47 6.90
N LYS A 282 -6.49 -8.76 6.04
CA LYS A 282 -7.94 -8.84 6.00
C LYS A 282 -8.49 -8.55 4.62
N THR A 283 -9.56 -9.25 4.25
CA THR A 283 -10.28 -9.00 3.02
C THR A 283 -11.55 -8.20 3.28
N PHE A 284 -11.73 -7.14 2.49
CA PHE A 284 -12.97 -6.38 2.42
C PHE A 284 -13.58 -6.51 1.03
N ARG A 285 -14.89 -6.73 1.01
CA ARG A 285 -15.74 -6.42 -0.13
C ARG A 285 -16.33 -5.06 0.15
N LEU A 286 -16.11 -4.13 -0.76
CA LEU A 286 -16.59 -2.76 -0.69
C LEU A 286 -17.88 -2.67 -1.50
N GLY A 287 -18.88 -1.97 -0.98
CA GLY A 287 -20.16 -1.79 -1.66
C GLY A 287 -20.89 -0.53 -1.28
N GLN A 288 -22.11 -0.38 -1.81
CA GLN A 288 -23.00 0.73 -1.52
C GLN A 288 -24.23 0.19 -0.79
N SER A 289 -24.57 0.76 0.36
CA SER A 289 -25.84 0.47 1.05
C SER A 289 -26.98 1.32 0.47
N SER A 290 -28.21 0.86 0.69
CA SER A 290 -29.40 1.69 0.48
C SER A 290 -29.39 2.89 1.42
N PRO A 291 -29.89 4.07 1.01
CA PRO A 291 -30.04 5.24 1.87
C PRO A 291 -30.86 5.01 3.15
N ALA A 292 -31.65 3.93 3.20
CA ALA A 292 -32.34 3.48 4.41
C ALA A 292 -31.38 3.07 5.55
N TYR A 293 -30.11 2.82 5.24
CA TYR A 293 -29.06 2.41 6.17
C TYR A 293 -27.86 3.36 6.01
N GLY A 294 -27.31 3.90 7.12
CA GLY A 294 -26.08 4.71 7.08
C GLY A 294 -24.85 3.93 6.56
N GLY A 295 -24.89 2.61 6.73
CA GLY A 295 -23.91 1.65 6.23
C GLY A 295 -24.33 0.23 6.59
N LEU A 296 -23.58 -0.75 6.08
CA LEU A 296 -23.72 -2.16 6.39
C LEU A 296 -22.32 -2.79 6.48
N GLY A 297 -21.93 -3.14 7.69
CA GLY A 297 -20.63 -3.73 8.03
C GLY A 297 -20.76 -5.07 8.73
N GLY A 298 -19.79 -5.95 8.52
CA GLY A 298 -19.71 -7.22 9.23
C GLY A 298 -18.85 -8.26 8.50
N GLY A 299 -17.89 -8.85 9.22
CA GLY A 299 -16.97 -9.83 8.62
C GLY A 299 -16.12 -9.21 7.51
N TYR A 300 -16.42 -9.54 6.25
CA TYR A 300 -15.78 -8.97 5.05
C TYR A 300 -16.64 -7.91 4.35
N ILE A 301 -17.86 -7.65 4.82
CA ILE A 301 -18.78 -6.67 4.22
C ILE A 301 -18.43 -5.29 4.76
N TRP A 302 -18.16 -4.33 3.88
CA TRP A 302 -17.99 -2.91 4.21
C TRP A 302 -18.70 -2.07 3.17
N ALA A 303 -19.96 -1.72 3.45
CA ALA A 303 -20.78 -0.91 2.57
C ALA A 303 -21.20 0.37 3.28
N VAL A 304 -21.22 1.48 2.56
CA VAL A 304 -21.67 2.78 3.06
C VAL A 304 -22.69 3.37 2.10
N THR A 305 -23.53 4.25 2.59
CA THR A 305 -24.50 4.93 1.72
C THR A 305 -23.86 6.09 0.97
N ASP A 306 -24.57 6.52 -0.07
CA ASP A 306 -24.25 7.58 -1.02
C ASP A 306 -23.60 8.84 -0.43
N TRP A 307 -24.11 9.43 0.66
CA TRP A 307 -23.56 10.67 1.21
C TRP A 307 -22.14 10.53 1.75
N ASN A 308 -21.71 9.31 2.11
CA ASN A 308 -20.36 9.08 2.59
C ASN A 308 -19.31 9.25 1.48
N PHE A 309 -19.67 9.03 0.22
CA PHE A 309 -18.74 9.12 -0.93
C PHE A 309 -18.33 10.55 -1.30
N TYR A 310 -19.04 11.56 -0.81
CA TYR A 310 -18.60 12.96 -0.87
C TYR A 310 -18.38 13.58 0.52
N GLY A 311 -19.07 13.06 1.54
CA GLY A 311 -19.02 13.54 2.92
C GLY A 311 -17.65 13.34 3.60
N HIS A 312 -16.92 12.30 3.20
CA HIS A 312 -15.63 11.95 3.79
C HIS A 312 -14.59 13.08 3.66
N TYR A 313 -14.61 13.87 2.59
CA TYR A 313 -13.67 14.99 2.41
C TYR A 313 -13.89 16.16 3.37
N ALA A 314 -15.11 16.34 3.88
CA ALA A 314 -15.43 17.47 4.74
C ALA A 314 -15.47 17.12 6.23
N SER A 315 -15.19 15.86 6.58
CA SER A 315 -15.35 15.38 7.95
C SER A 315 -16.75 15.78 8.49
N PHE A 316 -17.80 15.57 7.71
CA PHE A 316 -19.19 15.80 8.14
C PHE A 316 -19.93 14.48 8.06
N SER A 317 -20.10 13.80 9.21
CA SER A 317 -20.73 12.47 9.41
C SER A 317 -20.22 11.30 8.55
N GLY A 318 -19.43 11.57 7.49
CA GLY A 318 -18.92 10.58 6.54
C GLY A 318 -18.03 9.55 7.22
N TRP A 319 -17.05 10.04 7.97
CA TRP A 319 -16.11 9.20 8.70
C TRP A 319 -16.74 8.46 9.88
N GLU A 320 -17.82 9.00 10.47
CA GLU A 320 -18.56 8.31 11.52
C GLU A 320 -19.12 6.98 11.00
N SER A 321 -19.85 7.01 9.88
CA SER A 321 -20.42 5.80 9.27
C SER A 321 -19.33 4.88 8.71
N ILE A 322 -18.31 5.42 8.03
CA ILE A 322 -17.19 4.63 7.49
C ILE A 322 -16.48 3.86 8.61
N ALA A 323 -16.15 4.52 9.73
CA ALA A 323 -15.46 3.92 10.87
C ALA A 323 -16.37 2.97 11.67
N HIS A 324 -17.68 3.28 11.76
CA HIS A 324 -18.68 2.41 12.36
C HIS A 324 -18.69 1.05 11.68
N GLU A 325 -18.85 1.04 10.35
CA GLU A 325 -18.92 -0.21 9.60
C GLU A 325 -17.59 -0.96 9.59
N PHE A 326 -16.46 -0.25 9.57
CA PHE A 326 -15.14 -0.86 9.74
C PHE A 326 -15.03 -1.64 11.06
N MET A 327 -15.57 -1.10 12.15
CA MET A 327 -15.55 -1.79 13.45
C MET A 327 -16.45 -3.02 13.51
N HIS A 328 -17.57 -3.05 12.77
CA HIS A 328 -18.32 -4.30 12.56
C HIS A 328 -17.49 -5.33 11.80
N CYS A 329 -16.69 -4.92 10.79
CA CYS A 329 -15.76 -5.82 10.13
C CYS A 329 -14.71 -6.39 11.10
N MET A 330 -14.39 -5.65 12.17
CA MET A 330 -13.49 -6.08 13.25
C MET A 330 -14.21 -6.82 14.40
N GLY A 331 -15.47 -7.19 14.23
CA GLY A 331 -16.22 -8.00 15.20
C GLY A 331 -16.70 -7.24 16.43
N TYR A 332 -16.64 -5.91 16.40
CA TYR A 332 -17.31 -5.08 17.41
C TYR A 332 -18.77 -4.90 17.05
N SER A 333 -19.62 -4.82 18.06
CA SER A 333 -21.06 -4.62 17.92
C SER A 333 -21.49 -3.28 18.52
N HIS A 334 -22.78 -2.97 18.42
CA HIS A 334 -23.42 -1.80 19.05
C HIS A 334 -23.36 -1.79 20.58
N ASN A 335 -22.90 -2.88 21.22
CA ASN A 335 -22.71 -2.91 22.68
C ASN A 335 -21.39 -2.26 23.13
N SER A 336 -20.46 -2.01 22.20
CA SER A 336 -19.16 -1.38 22.44
C SER A 336 -19.17 0.09 22.02
N ASN A 337 -18.23 0.90 22.53
CA ASN A 337 -18.01 2.24 22.01
C ASN A 337 -17.11 2.28 20.75
N MET A 338 -16.81 1.11 20.18
CA MET A 338 -16.10 0.98 18.91
C MET A 338 -17.01 1.29 17.72
N THR A 339 -18.31 1.02 17.84
CA THR A 339 -19.28 1.30 16.77
C THR A 339 -20.06 2.59 17.03
N TYR A 340 -20.42 2.91 18.27
CA TYR A 340 -21.04 4.18 18.63
C TYR A 340 -20.25 4.89 19.72
N ALA A 341 -20.00 6.18 19.56
CA ALA A 341 -19.44 6.94 20.67
C ALA A 341 -20.44 6.98 21.85
N ALA A 342 -19.90 6.81 23.06
CA ALA A 342 -20.67 6.87 24.28
C ALA A 342 -20.34 8.16 25.03
N ASN A 343 -21.38 8.87 25.48
CA ASN A 343 -21.20 10.03 26.34
C ASN A 343 -20.71 9.58 27.72
N ASN A 344 -19.62 10.15 28.20
CA ASN A 344 -19.11 9.90 29.55
C ASN A 344 -19.82 10.80 30.58
N GLY A 345 -19.61 10.57 31.89
CA GLY A 345 -20.21 11.36 32.96
C GLY A 345 -19.82 12.86 32.98
N GLU A 346 -18.90 13.27 32.11
CA GLU A 346 -18.42 14.65 31.94
C GLU A 346 -18.99 15.32 30.67
N GLY A 347 -19.89 14.65 29.95
CA GLY A 347 -20.51 15.18 28.74
C GLY A 347 -19.69 14.99 27.46
N VAL A 348 -18.61 14.22 27.49
CA VAL A 348 -17.71 13.98 26.35
C VAL A 348 -18.11 12.69 25.62
N ASN A 349 -18.28 12.74 24.30
CA ASN A 349 -18.48 11.55 23.48
C ASN A 349 -17.14 10.85 23.23
N VAL A 350 -17.03 9.59 23.67
CA VAL A 350 -15.82 8.78 23.56
C VAL A 350 -16.14 7.52 22.75
N GLY A 351 -15.40 7.30 21.68
CA GLY A 351 -15.52 6.11 20.87
C GLY A 351 -14.57 6.12 19.68
N TRP A 352 -14.47 4.97 19.01
CA TRP A 352 -13.60 4.80 17.85
C TRP A 352 -14.03 5.69 16.67
N THR A 353 -15.34 5.83 16.44
CA THR A 353 -15.87 6.68 15.36
C THR A 353 -15.48 8.14 15.53
N GLU A 354 -15.57 8.67 16.75
CA GLU A 354 -15.12 10.03 17.12
C GLU A 354 -13.62 10.19 16.95
N PHE A 355 -12.83 9.19 17.36
CA PHE A 355 -11.38 9.23 17.20
C PHE A 355 -10.98 9.30 15.72
N ILE A 356 -11.44 8.37 14.89
CA ILE A 356 -11.09 8.33 13.47
C ILE A 356 -11.54 9.60 12.75
N TRP A 357 -12.75 10.08 13.07
CA TRP A 357 -13.27 11.30 12.49
C TRP A 357 -12.40 12.52 12.83
N GLN A 358 -12.02 12.70 14.10
CA GLN A 358 -11.19 13.81 14.52
C GLN A 358 -9.74 13.68 14.03
N LEU A 359 -9.20 12.46 13.93
CA LEU A 359 -7.88 12.21 13.35
C LEU A 359 -7.85 12.57 11.86
N HIS A 360 -8.87 12.19 11.09
CA HIS A 360 -8.99 12.57 9.69
C HIS A 360 -9.02 14.09 9.53
N LEU A 361 -9.78 14.77 10.37
CA LEU A 361 -9.86 16.23 10.38
C LEU A 361 -8.50 16.88 10.64
N TRP A 362 -7.78 16.42 11.67
CA TRP A 362 -6.45 16.92 12.02
C TRP A 362 -5.46 16.75 10.87
N LEU A 363 -5.38 15.55 10.28
CA LEU A 363 -4.47 15.25 9.19
C LEU A 363 -4.87 15.97 7.89
N SER A 364 -6.17 16.17 7.65
CA SER A 364 -6.67 17.01 6.55
C SER A 364 -6.23 18.47 6.73
N TYR A 365 -6.39 19.01 7.93
CA TYR A 365 -6.02 20.38 8.26
C TYR A 365 -4.51 20.62 8.12
N LYS A 366 -3.68 19.63 8.48
CA LYS A 366 -2.22 19.63 8.25
C LYS A 366 -1.80 19.44 6.78
N GLY A 367 -2.70 19.00 5.90
CA GLY A 367 -2.36 18.61 4.53
C GLY A 367 -1.59 17.29 4.42
N ASP A 368 -1.67 16.43 5.44
CA ASP A 368 -0.87 15.21 5.54
C ASP A 368 -1.56 13.96 4.97
N LEU A 369 -2.87 14.00 4.70
CA LEU A 369 -3.53 12.87 4.05
C LEU A 369 -3.06 12.66 2.59
N PRO A 370 -3.13 11.43 2.06
CA PRO A 370 -2.92 11.15 0.64
C PRO A 370 -3.95 11.85 -0.25
N TYR A 371 -5.22 11.85 0.15
CA TYR A 371 -6.33 12.35 -0.67
C TYR A 371 -7.29 13.28 0.11
N PRO A 372 -6.87 14.50 0.49
CA PRO A 372 -7.73 15.43 1.22
C PRO A 372 -8.66 16.26 0.30
N ASN A 373 -8.39 16.29 -1.01
CA ASN A 373 -9.04 17.22 -1.92
C ASN A 373 -10.32 16.64 -2.56
N ARG A 374 -11.48 17.16 -2.20
CA ARG A 374 -12.79 16.76 -2.77
C ARG A 374 -12.93 16.95 -4.29
N ASN A 375 -12.09 17.79 -4.89
CA ASN A 375 -12.07 18.01 -6.34
C ASN A 375 -11.24 16.98 -7.10
N LEU A 376 -10.52 16.09 -6.40
CA LEU A 376 -9.64 15.08 -7.00
C LEU A 376 -10.38 14.20 -8.00
N LEU A 377 -11.46 13.55 -7.55
CA LEU A 377 -12.32 12.73 -8.39
C LEU A 377 -13.56 13.48 -8.88
N GLY A 378 -13.86 14.62 -8.26
CA GLY A 378 -14.99 15.46 -8.63
C GLY A 378 -16.34 14.78 -8.44
N PHE A 379 -16.49 13.86 -7.47
CA PHE A 379 -17.74 13.14 -7.22
C PHE A 379 -18.94 14.07 -7.09
N HIS A 380 -18.76 15.21 -6.41
CA HIS A 380 -19.81 16.19 -6.16
C HIS A 380 -20.16 17.06 -7.38
N LYS A 381 -19.36 17.03 -8.43
CA LYS A 381 -19.48 18.00 -9.53
C LYS A 381 -20.63 17.66 -10.49
N PRO A 382 -21.24 18.66 -11.15
CA PRO A 382 -22.34 18.44 -12.11
C PRO A 382 -21.96 17.54 -13.28
N GLU A 383 -20.73 17.62 -13.81
CA GLU A 383 -20.29 16.80 -14.94
C GLU A 383 -20.29 15.29 -14.65
N ASN A 384 -20.26 14.91 -13.38
CA ASN A 384 -20.28 13.51 -12.95
C ASN A 384 -21.68 13.03 -12.51
N ALA A 385 -22.72 13.86 -12.63
CA ALA A 385 -24.07 13.56 -12.14
C ALA A 385 -24.66 12.29 -12.79
N SER A 386 -24.39 12.05 -14.07
CA SER A 386 -24.87 10.86 -14.78
C SER A 386 -24.28 9.55 -14.27
N TYR A 387 -23.17 9.57 -13.54
CA TYR A 387 -22.48 8.37 -13.07
C TYR A 387 -22.89 7.92 -11.67
N ARG A 388 -23.58 8.78 -10.91
CA ARG A 388 -24.08 8.50 -9.55
C ARG A 388 -25.61 8.41 -9.53
N ASP A 389 -26.15 7.82 -8.48
CA ASP A 389 -27.59 7.66 -8.25
C ASP A 389 -28.10 8.51 -7.07
N CYS A 390 -27.31 9.50 -6.65
CA CYS A 390 -27.62 10.41 -5.56
C CYS A 390 -27.44 11.88 -5.94
N ASP A 391 -28.22 12.72 -5.27
CA ASP A 391 -28.01 14.16 -5.24
C ASP A 391 -26.93 14.52 -4.21
N ILE A 392 -26.30 15.67 -4.42
CA ILE A 392 -25.30 16.21 -3.51
C ILE A 392 -25.96 17.26 -2.64
N SER A 393 -25.84 17.12 -1.32
CA SER A 393 -26.36 18.11 -0.39
C SER A 393 -25.77 19.50 -0.66
N ALA A 394 -26.61 20.52 -0.63
CA ALA A 394 -26.25 21.90 -0.96
C ALA A 394 -25.06 22.43 -0.13
N ILE A 395 -24.89 21.94 1.10
CA ILE A 395 -23.78 22.30 1.98
C ILE A 395 -22.40 21.92 1.40
N PHE A 396 -22.34 20.90 0.54
CA PHE A 396 -21.12 20.42 -0.13
C PHE A 396 -20.87 21.08 -1.48
N GLN A 397 -21.83 21.87 -1.98
CA GLN A 397 -21.71 22.66 -3.20
C GLN A 397 -21.17 24.07 -2.93
N ASP A 398 -21.17 24.53 -1.67
CA ASP A 398 -20.68 25.84 -1.28
C ASP A 398 -19.37 25.73 -0.47
N ASP A 399 -18.26 26.09 -1.10
CA ASP A 399 -16.91 26.09 -0.51
C ASP A 399 -16.80 26.93 0.76
N THR A 400 -17.52 28.06 0.81
CA THR A 400 -17.46 28.98 1.95
C THR A 400 -18.15 28.35 3.14
N VAL A 401 -19.35 27.80 2.94
CA VAL A 401 -20.11 27.11 3.99
C VAL A 401 -19.35 25.87 4.47
N LEU A 402 -18.80 25.09 3.53
CA LEU A 402 -18.03 23.89 3.87
C LEU A 402 -16.80 24.21 4.72
N LYS A 403 -16.04 25.24 4.32
CA LYS A 403 -14.87 25.71 5.09
C LYS A 403 -15.27 26.16 6.50
N GLN A 404 -16.33 26.95 6.63
CA GLN A 404 -16.82 27.41 7.93
C GLN A 404 -17.23 26.25 8.85
N ASN A 405 -17.81 25.18 8.30
CA ASN A 405 -18.18 24.00 9.06
C ASN A 405 -16.97 23.20 9.52
N ILE A 406 -15.99 23.00 8.64
CA ILE A 406 -14.71 22.35 8.97
C ILE A 406 -14.02 23.13 10.10
N GLU A 407 -13.90 24.46 9.99
CA GLU A 407 -13.29 25.32 11.01
C GLU A 407 -14.05 25.30 12.34
N ARG A 408 -15.39 25.22 12.31
CA ARG A 408 -16.21 25.06 13.52
C ARG A 408 -15.91 23.73 14.20
N PHE A 409 -15.82 22.66 13.41
CA PHE A 409 -15.55 21.33 13.92
C PHE A 409 -14.12 21.21 14.48
N CYS A 410 -13.11 21.78 13.80
CA CYS A 410 -11.74 21.86 14.31
C CYS A 410 -11.68 22.54 15.69
N ARG A 411 -12.46 23.60 15.92
CA ARG A 411 -12.53 24.30 17.21
C ARG A 411 -13.17 23.47 18.32
N GLN A 412 -14.01 22.51 17.98
CA GLN A 412 -14.70 21.62 18.93
C GLN A 412 -13.94 20.29 19.13
N SER A 413 -13.09 19.91 18.19
CA SER A 413 -12.34 18.66 18.24
C SER A 413 -11.32 18.69 19.38
N ARG A 414 -11.45 17.70 20.26
CA ARG A 414 -10.53 17.49 21.38
C ARG A 414 -9.15 17.06 20.89
N LEU A 415 -9.10 16.19 19.89
CA LEU A 415 -7.84 15.73 19.29
C LEU A 415 -7.09 16.90 18.61
N VAL A 416 -7.79 17.73 17.82
CA VAL A 416 -7.18 18.92 17.19
C VAL A 416 -6.63 19.86 18.24
N LYS A 417 -7.40 20.16 19.29
CA LYS A 417 -6.94 21.00 20.40
C LYS A 417 -5.70 20.40 21.05
N TYR A 418 -5.73 19.11 21.39
CA TYR A 418 -4.63 18.41 22.04
C TYR A 418 -3.34 18.50 21.22
N PHE A 419 -3.35 18.12 19.94
CA PHE A 419 -2.13 18.17 19.12
C PHE A 419 -1.69 19.58 18.72
N THR A 420 -2.57 20.58 18.81
CA THR A 420 -2.16 21.99 18.69
C THR A 420 -1.35 22.45 19.92
N GLU A 421 -1.72 21.97 21.11
CA GLU A 421 -1.06 22.30 22.38
C GLU A 421 0.17 21.40 22.65
N HIS A 422 0.17 20.18 22.09
CA HIS A 422 1.17 19.14 22.28
C HIS A 422 1.63 18.56 20.93
N PRO A 423 2.42 19.31 20.13
CA PRO A 423 2.89 18.84 18.84
C PRO A 423 3.77 17.59 18.99
N ILE A 424 3.53 16.58 18.17
CA ILE A 424 4.39 15.38 18.11
C ILE A 424 5.61 15.70 17.25
N ASP A 425 6.76 15.95 17.87
CA ASP A 425 8.04 16.08 17.18
C ASP A 425 8.66 14.70 16.92
N THR A 426 9.11 14.47 15.67
CA THR A 426 9.81 13.25 15.23
C THR A 426 11.13 12.98 15.97
N VAL A 427 11.60 13.91 16.81
CA VAL A 427 12.90 13.87 17.51
C VAL A 427 12.81 13.16 18.87
N THR A 428 11.61 12.88 19.39
CA THR A 428 11.41 12.37 20.76
C THR A 428 10.79 10.98 20.82
N ILE A 429 11.22 10.07 19.94
CA ILE A 429 11.01 8.63 20.11
C ILE A 429 12.37 8.01 20.41
N PRO A 430 12.59 7.37 21.58
CA PRO A 430 13.78 6.58 21.81
C PRO A 430 13.92 5.58 20.68
N LYS A 431 15.04 5.62 19.96
CA LYS A 431 15.44 4.56 19.01
C LYS A 431 15.65 3.26 19.78
N GLU A 432 14.59 2.59 20.17
CA GLU A 432 14.65 1.20 20.61
C GLU A 432 14.21 0.30 19.46
N LYS A 433 15.24 -0.17 18.75
CA LYS A 433 15.30 -1.38 17.92
C LYS A 433 14.50 -1.37 16.60
N GLU A 434 14.99 -0.57 15.66
CA GLU A 434 15.16 -1.03 14.26
C GLU A 434 16.36 -1.99 14.18
N GLU A 435 16.26 -3.12 14.85
CA GLU A 435 17.11 -4.29 14.60
C GLU A 435 16.22 -5.52 14.61
N MET A 436 15.50 -5.73 13.51
CA MET A 436 15.37 -7.02 12.86
C MET A 436 14.80 -6.80 11.46
N ARG A 437 15.54 -7.34 10.50
CA ARG A 437 15.43 -7.24 9.05
C ARG A 437 14.06 -7.62 8.46
#